data_AF-A0A959M8T3-F1
#
_entry.id   AF-A0A959M8T3-F1
#
_cell.length_a   1.000
_cell.length_b   1.000
_cell.length_c   1.000
_cell.angle_alpha   90.00
_cell.angle_beta   90.00
_cell.angle_gamma   90.00
#
_symmetry.space_group_name_H-M   'P 1'
#
loop_
_entity.id
_entity.type
_entity.pdbx_description
1 polymer ?
#
loop_
_entity_poly.entity_id
_entity_poly.type
_entity_poly.pdbx_seq_one_letter_code
_entity_poly.pdbx_strand_id
1 'polypeptide(L)'
;LTLPGSYLSGNANYSAGVGVAAIGQNSFGSIPASSSATTTSKLQRIQLQKYIALYPDGTQGWCEWRRTGVPAIKPTTYSTNSSGQIPRRYTYGTTEYSLNAAGVAQGVATLSGGDTQDSRVWWDN
;
A
#
# COMPACT_ATOMS: atom_id res chain seq x y z
N LEU A 1 -28.91 26.38 -36.36
CA LEU A 1 -29.11 25.66 -35.08
C LEU A 1 -27.79 25.68 -34.32
N THR A 2 -27.53 26.74 -33.56
CA THR A 2 -26.26 26.96 -32.85
C THR A 2 -26.36 26.32 -31.47
N LEU A 3 -25.50 25.33 -31.21
CA LEU A 3 -25.43 24.62 -29.93
C LEU A 3 -24.88 25.57 -28.84
N PRO A 4 -25.44 25.57 -27.62
CA PRO A 4 -25.05 26.49 -26.56
C PRO A 4 -23.64 26.14 -26.01
N GLY A 5 -22.78 27.17 -25.96
CA GLY A 5 -21.36 27.08 -25.61
C GLY A 5 -21.07 27.02 -24.12
N SER A 6 -21.44 25.94 -23.45
CA SER A 6 -21.10 25.70 -22.04
C SER A 6 -20.11 24.56 -21.78
N TYR A 7 -19.56 23.93 -22.82
CA TYR A 7 -18.58 22.82 -22.66
C TYR A 7 -17.11 23.25 -22.54
N LEU A 8 -16.79 24.55 -22.55
CA LEU A 8 -15.42 25.06 -22.47
C LEU A 8 -15.17 25.99 -21.27
N SER A 9 -15.91 25.79 -20.16
CA SER A 9 -15.54 26.42 -18.88
C SER A 9 -14.63 25.48 -18.09
N GLY A 10 -13.33 25.60 -18.37
CA GLY A 10 -12.28 24.92 -17.63
C GLY A 10 -10.98 25.17 -18.35
N ASN A 11 -10.11 25.98 -17.74
CA ASN A 11 -8.86 26.44 -18.32
C ASN A 11 -8.16 25.33 -19.11
N ALA A 12 -8.10 25.50 -20.42
CA ALA A 12 -7.23 24.72 -21.28
C ALA A 12 -5.79 24.93 -20.78
N ASN A 13 -5.24 23.96 -20.07
CA ASN A 13 -3.87 23.97 -19.55
C ASN A 13 -2.86 23.71 -20.70
N TYR A 14 -2.92 24.51 -21.76
CA TYR A 14 -1.85 24.59 -22.75
C TYR A 14 -0.94 25.76 -22.39
N SER A 15 -0.21 25.62 -21.29
CA SER A 15 0.94 26.49 -21.01
C SER A 15 2.20 25.76 -21.48
N ALA A 16 2.86 26.38 -22.46
CA ALA A 16 4.23 26.19 -22.93
C ALA A 16 5.04 25.02 -22.31
N GLY A 17 5.40 24.05 -23.17
CA GLY A 17 6.56 23.18 -23.00
C GLY A 17 6.50 22.22 -21.80
N VAL A 18 6.06 20.97 -22.04
CA VAL A 18 6.27 19.76 -21.22
C VAL A 18 7.00 19.96 -19.87
N GLY A 19 6.32 20.63 -18.93
CA GLY A 19 6.80 20.86 -17.58
C GLY A 19 6.12 19.91 -16.62
N VAL A 20 6.43 18.60 -16.68
CA VAL A 20 6.15 17.54 -15.66
C VAL A 20 4.72 17.47 -15.06
N ALA A 21 3.75 18.25 -15.55
CA ALA A 21 2.41 18.38 -14.97
C ALA A 21 1.38 17.42 -15.60
N ALA A 22 1.80 16.58 -16.55
CA ALA A 22 0.91 15.69 -17.30
C ALA A 22 1.09 14.20 -16.96
N ILE A 23 1.54 13.87 -15.74
CA ILE A 23 1.22 12.57 -15.16
C ILE A 23 -0.08 12.79 -14.39
N GLY A 24 -1.18 12.31 -14.96
CA GLY A 24 -2.55 12.68 -14.62
C GLY A 24 -2.83 12.84 -13.13
N GLN A 25 -3.56 13.90 -12.79
CA GLN A 25 -4.24 13.98 -11.51
C GLN A 25 -5.26 12.83 -11.46
N ASN A 26 -4.92 11.77 -10.73
CA ASN A 26 -5.94 10.86 -10.24
C ASN A 26 -6.77 11.62 -9.19
N SER A 27 -8.06 11.33 -9.06
CA SER A 27 -9.02 12.01 -8.15
C SER A 27 -8.67 11.95 -6.65
N PHE A 28 -7.46 11.52 -6.31
CA PHE A 28 -6.85 11.67 -5.00
C PHE A 28 -6.04 12.97 -5.02
N GLY A 29 -6.64 14.04 -4.49
CA GLY A 29 -6.17 15.42 -4.61
C GLY A 29 -4.65 15.63 -4.64
N SER A 30 -4.21 16.38 -5.65
CA SER A 30 -2.92 17.06 -5.73
C SER A 30 -1.68 16.18 -5.50
N ILE A 31 -1.27 15.46 -6.54
CA ILE A 31 0.11 14.96 -6.68
C ILE A 31 0.81 15.73 -7.82
N PRO A 32 0.98 17.08 -7.76
CA PRO A 32 1.95 17.75 -8.62
C PRO A 32 3.34 17.32 -8.15
N ALA A 33 4.16 16.78 -9.06
CA ALA A 33 5.54 16.42 -8.78
C ALA A 33 6.36 17.68 -8.49
N SER A 34 6.26 18.22 -7.28
CA SER A 34 7.10 19.36 -6.90
C SER A 34 8.53 18.86 -6.73
N SER A 35 9.45 19.47 -7.48
CA SER A 35 10.89 19.28 -7.33
C SER A 35 11.37 19.59 -5.90
N SER A 36 10.61 20.40 -5.17
CA SER A 36 10.82 20.80 -3.77
C SER A 36 10.37 19.77 -2.72
N ALA A 37 9.75 18.64 -3.09
CA ALA A 37 9.38 17.61 -2.12
C ALA A 37 10.62 16.95 -1.50
N THR A 38 10.59 16.68 -0.19
CA THR A 38 11.67 15.95 0.50
C THR A 38 11.86 14.56 -0.11
N THR A 39 13.05 13.97 0.02
CA THR A 39 13.32 12.61 -0.47
C THR A 39 12.32 11.60 0.09
N THR A 40 11.97 11.71 1.37
CA THR A 40 10.93 10.87 2.01
C THR A 40 9.57 11.04 1.35
N SER A 41 9.13 12.28 1.08
CA SER A 41 7.86 12.54 0.41
C SER A 41 7.86 12.02 -1.04
N LYS A 42 8.98 12.12 -1.75
CA LYS A 42 9.13 11.55 -3.10
C LYS A 42 9.04 10.02 -3.08
N LEU A 43 9.73 9.37 -2.14
CA LEU A 43 9.69 7.91 -1.97
C LEU A 43 8.29 7.41 -1.61
N GLN A 44 7.60 8.08 -0.68
CA GLN A 44 6.21 7.74 -0.32
C GLN A 44 5.26 7.84 -1.52
N ARG A 45 5.47 8.81 -2.43
CA ARG A 45 4.65 8.96 -3.64
C ARG A 45 4.90 7.85 -4.65
N ILE A 46 6.18 7.53 -4.91
CA ILE A 46 6.55 6.38 -5.74
C ILE A 46 5.91 5.11 -5.18
N GLN A 47 5.98 4.96 -3.85
CA GLN A 47 5.47 3.81 -3.16
C GLN A 47 3.94 3.67 -3.26
N LEU A 48 3.23 4.78 -3.13
CA LEU A 48 1.78 4.85 -3.29
C LEU A 48 1.36 4.50 -4.72
N GLN A 49 2.04 5.05 -5.73
CA GLN A 49 1.72 4.73 -7.13
C GLN A 49 2.02 3.26 -7.45
N LYS A 50 3.09 2.70 -6.90
CA LYS A 50 3.38 1.26 -6.99
C LYS A 50 2.28 0.43 -6.34
N TYR A 51 1.80 0.78 -5.15
CA TYR A 51 0.70 0.08 -4.50
C TYR A 51 -0.58 0.07 -5.36
N ILE A 52 -0.93 1.21 -5.98
CA ILE A 52 -2.08 1.29 -6.89
C ILE A 52 -1.87 0.42 -8.13
N ALA A 53 -0.68 0.45 -8.72
CA ALA A 53 -0.36 -0.36 -9.89
C ALA A 53 -0.41 -1.88 -9.63
N LEU A 54 -0.21 -2.28 -8.37
CA LEU A 54 -0.30 -3.68 -7.92
C LEU A 54 -1.74 -4.13 -7.61
N TYR A 55 -2.77 -3.32 -7.87
CA TYR A 55 -4.16 -3.73 -7.68
C TYR A 55 -4.53 -5.12 -8.25
N PRO A 56 -4.13 -5.51 -9.48
CA PRO A 56 -4.41 -6.86 -9.99
C PRO A 56 -3.62 -7.97 -9.27
N ASP A 57 -2.57 -7.64 -8.51
CA ASP A 57 -1.81 -8.58 -7.69
C ASP A 57 -1.83 -8.13 -6.21
N GLY A 58 -2.91 -8.50 -5.53
CA GLY A 58 -3.10 -8.20 -4.12
C GLY A 58 -2.03 -8.77 -3.20
N THR A 59 -1.34 -9.86 -3.58
CA THR A 59 -0.28 -10.44 -2.74
C THR A 59 0.97 -9.57 -2.74
N GLN A 60 1.37 -9.08 -3.92
CA GLN A 60 2.46 -8.12 -4.05
C GLN A 60 2.10 -6.78 -3.42
N GLY A 61 0.85 -6.32 -3.59
CA GLY A 61 0.34 -5.12 -2.93
C GLY A 61 0.42 -5.21 -1.40
N TRP A 62 0.02 -6.34 -0.82
CA TRP A 62 0.10 -6.59 0.63
C TRP A 62 1.53 -6.69 1.15
N CYS A 63 2.43 -7.36 0.41
CA CYS A 63 3.86 -7.38 0.75
C CYS A 63 4.46 -5.98 0.77
N GLU A 64 4.12 -5.18 -0.23
CA GLU A 64 4.66 -3.83 -0.37
C GLU A 64 4.12 -2.86 0.69
N TRP A 65 2.83 -2.99 1.04
CA TRP A 65 2.24 -2.26 2.15
C TRP A 65 2.92 -2.61 3.48
N ARG A 66 3.19 -3.89 3.77
CA ARG A 66 3.91 -4.30 4.99
C ARG A 66 5.31 -3.70 5.04
N ARG A 67 6.06 -3.78 3.93
CA ARG A 67 7.44 -3.28 3.84
C ARG A 67 7.54 -1.76 4.03
N THR A 68 6.52 -1.01 3.61
CA THR A 68 6.61 0.46 3.51
C THR A 68 5.65 1.24 4.38
N GLY A 69 4.58 0.61 4.86
CA GLY A 69 3.48 1.28 5.55
C GLY A 69 2.67 2.22 4.66
N VAL A 70 2.81 2.14 3.33
CA VAL A 70 2.12 3.02 2.37
C VAL A 70 1.12 2.22 1.53
N PRO A 71 -0.14 2.69 1.37
CA PRO A 71 -0.74 3.81 2.09
C PRO A 71 -0.85 3.54 3.59
N ALA A 72 -1.03 4.60 4.39
CA ALA A 72 -1.26 4.47 5.83
C ALA A 72 -2.68 3.93 6.11
N ILE A 73 -2.87 2.64 5.89
CA ILE A 73 -4.14 1.94 6.09
C ILE A 73 -4.42 1.85 7.59
N LYS A 74 -5.59 2.33 8.01
CA LYS A 74 -6.07 2.21 9.38
C LYS A 74 -6.85 0.90 9.54
N PRO A 75 -6.66 0.17 10.65
CA PRO A 75 -7.49 -1.00 10.94
C PRO A 75 -8.98 -0.63 11.01
N THR A 76 -9.83 -1.59 10.65
CA THR A 76 -11.29 -1.43 10.72
C THR A 76 -11.77 -1.51 12.17
N THR A 77 -12.80 -0.73 12.51
CA THR A 77 -13.49 -0.81 13.81
C THR A 77 -14.32 -2.09 13.96
N TYR A 78 -14.56 -2.80 12.87
CA TYR A 78 -15.34 -4.05 12.83
C TYR A 78 -14.45 -5.29 12.70
N SER A 79 -13.22 -5.24 13.24
CA SER A 79 -12.32 -6.38 13.15
C SER A 79 -12.88 -7.57 13.90
N THR A 80 -12.76 -8.76 13.31
CA THR A 80 -13.14 -10.03 13.92
C THR A 80 -11.98 -10.74 14.61
N ASN A 81 -10.75 -10.24 14.41
CA ASN A 81 -9.59 -10.77 15.12
C ASN A 81 -9.41 -10.14 16.50
N SER A 82 -8.73 -10.87 17.40
CA SER A 82 -8.48 -10.44 18.77
C SER A 82 -7.57 -9.20 18.87
N SER A 83 -6.67 -8.99 17.91
CA SER A 83 -5.74 -7.85 17.93
C SER A 83 -6.38 -6.55 17.45
N GLY A 84 -7.48 -6.62 16.71
CA GLY A 84 -8.06 -5.48 16.01
C GLY A 84 -7.14 -4.88 14.93
N GLN A 85 -6.01 -5.52 14.62
CA GLN A 85 -5.00 -5.03 13.68
C GLN A 85 -5.12 -5.71 12.33
N ILE A 86 -4.57 -5.07 11.30
CA ILE A 86 -4.46 -5.68 9.97
C ILE A 86 -3.38 -6.76 10.03
N PRO A 87 -3.68 -8.02 9.65
CA PRO A 87 -2.72 -9.11 9.68
C PRO A 87 -1.44 -8.80 8.91
N ARG A 88 -0.31 -9.19 9.51
CA ARG A 88 1.06 -9.00 8.97
C ARG A 88 1.66 -10.29 8.45
N ARG A 89 1.07 -11.45 8.74
CA ARG A 89 1.46 -12.76 8.18
C ARG A 89 0.32 -13.77 8.27
N TYR A 90 0.50 -14.90 7.59
CA TYR A 90 -0.28 -16.11 7.84
C TYR A 90 0.40 -16.94 8.93
N THR A 91 -0.39 -17.58 9.78
CA THR A 91 0.09 -18.60 10.73
C THR A 91 0.50 -19.88 9.98
N TYR A 92 1.28 -20.73 10.62
CA TYR A 92 1.59 -22.04 10.04
C TYR A 92 0.31 -22.85 9.85
N GLY A 93 0.31 -23.73 8.83
CA GLY A 93 -0.81 -24.62 8.57
C GLY A 93 -1.07 -25.51 9.78
N THR A 94 -2.34 -25.76 10.10
CA THR A 94 -2.73 -26.52 11.29
C THR A 94 -2.15 -27.93 11.32
N THR A 95 -1.86 -28.53 10.16
CA THR A 95 -1.24 -29.85 10.03
C THR A 95 0.25 -29.87 10.41
N GLU A 96 0.98 -28.76 10.22
CA GLU A 96 2.42 -28.69 10.53
C GLU A 96 2.69 -28.89 12.01
N TYR A 97 1.75 -28.47 12.87
CA TYR A 97 1.83 -28.68 14.30
C TYR A 97 1.87 -30.15 14.72
N SER A 98 1.27 -31.03 13.92
CA SER A 98 1.27 -32.47 14.17
C SER A 98 2.35 -33.20 13.37
N LEU A 99 2.56 -32.81 12.11
CA LEU A 99 3.47 -33.51 11.21
C LEU A 99 4.94 -33.07 11.36
N ASN A 100 5.17 -31.84 11.82
CA ASN A 100 6.50 -31.24 11.92
C ASN A 100 6.61 -30.25 13.10
N ALA A 101 6.19 -30.71 14.29
CA ALA A 101 6.18 -29.88 15.49
C ALA A 101 7.54 -29.23 15.81
N ALA A 102 8.65 -29.94 15.55
CA ALA A 102 10.00 -29.43 15.76
C ALA A 102 10.34 -28.26 14.82
N GLY A 103 9.99 -28.36 13.52
CA GLY A 103 10.20 -27.29 12.56
C GLY A 103 9.34 -26.07 12.87
N VAL A 104 8.08 -26.27 13.29
CA VAL A 104 7.22 -25.18 13.77
C VAL A 104 7.86 -24.50 14.98
N ALA A 105 8.30 -25.24 15.99
CA ALA A 105 8.92 -24.66 17.19
C ALA A 105 10.17 -23.81 16.85
N GLN A 106 11.00 -24.28 15.92
CA GLN A 106 12.15 -23.51 15.43
C GLN A 106 11.73 -22.24 14.70
N GLY A 107 10.74 -22.31 13.81
CA GLY A 107 10.22 -21.15 13.09
C GLY A 107 9.60 -20.12 14.03
N VAL A 108 8.79 -20.56 14.99
CA VAL A 108 8.17 -19.71 16.00
C VAL A 108 9.20 -19.00 16.86
N ALA A 109 10.33 -19.64 17.18
CA ALA A 109 11.41 -19.01 17.92
C ALA A 109 12.03 -17.80 17.19
N THR A 110 11.87 -17.68 15.87
CA THR A 110 12.34 -16.53 15.08
C THR A 110 11.33 -15.39 15.02
N LEU A 111 10.08 -15.61 15.44
CA LEU A 111 9.01 -14.63 15.34
C LEU A 111 8.87 -13.85 16.65
N SER A 112 8.89 -12.53 16.55
CA SER A 112 8.55 -11.66 17.67
C SER A 112 7.05 -11.74 17.94
N GLY A 113 6.65 -12.41 19.03
CA GLY A 113 5.23 -12.55 19.42
C GLY A 113 4.59 -13.90 19.09
N GLY A 114 5.38 -14.90 18.68
CA GLY A 114 4.93 -16.28 18.45
C GLY A 114 4.29 -16.53 17.09
N ASP A 115 3.60 -17.67 16.92
CA ASP A 115 2.85 -17.95 15.69
C ASP A 115 1.49 -17.23 15.68
N THR A 116 1.53 -15.91 15.56
CA THR A 116 0.32 -15.08 15.43
C THR A 116 0.32 -14.36 14.09
N GLN A 117 -0.87 -13.97 13.62
CA GLN A 117 -1.02 -13.22 12.37
C GLN A 117 -0.43 -11.79 12.47
N ASP A 118 -0.22 -11.29 13.68
CA ASP A 118 0.32 -9.95 13.93
C ASP A 118 1.84 -9.93 14.05
N SER A 119 2.48 -11.11 14.18
CA SER A 119 3.93 -11.22 14.28
C SER A 119 4.60 -10.80 12.97
N ARG A 120 5.76 -10.16 13.08
CA ARG A 120 6.51 -9.63 11.94
C ARG A 120 7.42 -10.70 11.34
N VAL A 121 7.53 -10.67 10.01
CA VAL A 121 8.52 -11.45 9.27
C VAL A 121 9.83 -10.67 9.18
N TRP A 122 10.94 -11.35 8.91
CA TRP A 122 12.30 -10.77 9.00
C TRP A 122 12.54 -9.52 8.14
N TRP A 123 11.78 -9.32 7.05
CA TRP A 123 11.88 -8.14 6.18
C TRP A 123 10.86 -7.04 6.50
N ASP A 124 9.92 -7.33 7.41
CA ASP A 124 8.80 -6.46 7.77
C ASP A 124 9.15 -5.56 8.97
N ASN A 125 9.84 -4.45 8.68
CA ASN A 125 10.34 -3.46 9.65
C ASN A 125 9.23 -2.78 10.47
#